data_AF-A0AAV3XV39-F1
#
_entry.id   AF-A0AAV3XV39-F1
#
_cell.length_a   1.000
_cell.length_b   1.000
_cell.length_c   1.000
_cell.angle_alpha   90.00
_cell.angle_beta   90.00
_cell.angle_gamma   90.00
#
_symmetry.space_group_name_H-M   'P 1'
#
loop_
_entity.id
_entity.type
_entity.pdbx_description
1 polymer ?
#
loop_
_entity_poly.entity_id
_entity_poly.type
_entity_poly.pdbx_seq_one_letter_code
_entity_poly.pdbx_strand_id
1 'polypeptide(L)'
;MAPCIVCKTETTKYRCPKCMERYCSVTCCRAHKEGNIHPAFRDMAGDTDEVPESLLHELSASSEIRSMLGNPHLRAMLENLVNTDKPDLAMAAAMREPIFTELADTCLRIVDKENPNLEPEATLGGR
;
A
#
# COMPACT_ATOMS: atom_id res chain seq x y z
N MET A 1 -7.83 -25.78 -24.63
CA MET A 1 -6.83 -24.85 -25.20
C MET A 1 -7.00 -23.52 -24.46
N ALA A 2 -5.98 -22.98 -23.80
CA ALA A 2 -6.12 -21.64 -23.20
C ALA A 2 -5.69 -20.59 -24.24
N PRO A 3 -6.32 -19.42 -24.30
CA PRO A 3 -5.93 -18.37 -25.24
C PRO A 3 -4.60 -17.73 -24.85
N CYS A 4 -3.92 -17.14 -25.82
CA CYS A 4 -2.73 -16.35 -25.58
C CYS A 4 -3.05 -15.14 -24.69
N ILE A 5 -2.27 -14.90 -23.64
CA ILE A 5 -2.50 -13.78 -22.73
C ILE A 5 -2.37 -12.39 -23.38
N VAL A 6 -1.66 -12.29 -24.51
CA VAL A 6 -1.43 -11.02 -25.22
C VAL A 6 -2.52 -10.76 -26.27
N CYS A 7 -2.73 -11.68 -27.20
CA CYS A 7 -3.64 -11.48 -28.33
C CYS A 7 -4.96 -12.26 -28.21
N LYS A 8 -5.17 -13.01 -27.12
CA LYS A 8 -6.38 -13.79 -26.82
C LYS A 8 -6.75 -14.85 -27.88
N THR A 9 -5.82 -15.23 -28.75
CA THR A 9 -6.05 -16.29 -29.76
C THR A 9 -5.86 -17.69 -29.17
N GLU A 10 -6.65 -18.67 -29.59
CA GLU A 10 -6.65 -20.04 -29.03
C GLU A 10 -5.41 -20.88 -29.37
N THR A 11 -4.50 -20.40 -30.23
CA THR A 11 -3.30 -21.12 -30.68
C THR A 11 -2.09 -20.88 -29.77
N THR A 12 -2.13 -21.32 -28.51
CA THR A 12 -0.95 -21.21 -27.62
C THR A 12 0.06 -22.32 -27.88
N LYS A 13 1.29 -21.94 -28.26
CA LYS A 13 2.38 -22.88 -28.60
C LYS A 13 3.51 -22.88 -27.57
N TYR A 14 3.63 -21.83 -26.76
CA TYR A 14 4.77 -21.60 -25.89
C TYR A 14 4.34 -21.13 -24.49
N ARG A 15 5.23 -21.32 -23.50
CA ARG A 15 5.02 -20.93 -22.09
C ARG A 15 6.18 -20.08 -21.60
N CYS A 16 5.90 -19.12 -20.73
CA CYS A 16 6.93 -18.32 -20.07
C CYS A 16 7.59 -19.14 -18.94
N PRO A 17 8.93 -19.22 -18.85
CA PRO A 17 9.60 -19.93 -17.77
C PRO A 17 9.48 -19.24 -16.39
N LYS A 18 9.11 -17.95 -16.35
CA LYS A 18 9.02 -17.17 -15.09
C LYS A 18 7.61 -17.15 -14.47
N CYS A 19 6.56 -17.03 -15.27
CA CYS A 19 5.17 -16.96 -14.78
C CYS A 19 4.28 -18.12 -15.26
N MET A 20 4.83 -19.05 -16.04
CA MET A 20 4.11 -20.19 -16.65
C MET A 20 2.93 -19.85 -17.57
N GLU A 21 2.67 -18.56 -17.84
CA GLU A 21 1.60 -18.13 -18.74
C GLU A 21 1.85 -18.49 -20.21
N ARG A 22 0.74 -18.67 -20.95
CA ARG A 22 0.75 -19.19 -22.32
C ARG A 22 0.68 -18.10 -23.37
N TYR A 23 1.52 -18.20 -24.38
CA TYR A 23 1.52 -17.29 -25.52
C TYR A 23 1.64 -18.03 -26.85
N CYS A 24 1.27 -17.35 -27.95
CA CYS A 24 1.25 -17.95 -29.28
C CYS A 24 2.57 -17.77 -30.05
N SER A 25 3.33 -16.70 -29.81
CA SER A 25 4.53 -16.35 -30.58
C SER A 25 5.60 -15.60 -29.77
N VAL A 26 6.82 -15.51 -30.32
CA VAL A 26 7.92 -14.71 -29.73
C VAL A 26 7.56 -13.21 -29.65
N THR A 27 6.72 -12.72 -30.57
CA THR A 27 6.21 -11.34 -30.51
C THR A 27 5.29 -11.12 -29.30
N CYS A 28 4.39 -12.07 -29.01
CA CYS A 28 3.60 -12.05 -27.78
C CYS A 28 4.47 -12.27 -26.53
N CYS A 29 5.58 -13.00 -26.62
CA CYS A 29 6.53 -13.14 -25.50
C CYS A 29 7.24 -11.83 -25.16
N ARG A 30 7.64 -11.04 -26.16
CA ARG A 30 8.23 -9.71 -25.94
C ARG A 30 7.20 -8.74 -25.37
N ALA A 31 6.01 -8.68 -25.96
CA ALA A 31 4.91 -7.88 -25.45
C ALA A 31 4.50 -8.28 -24.01
N HIS A 32 4.62 -9.56 -23.66
CA HIS A 32 4.40 -10.04 -22.29
C HIS A 32 5.49 -9.61 -21.30
N LYS A 33 6.76 -9.58 -21.74
CA LYS A 33 7.90 -9.18 -20.89
C LYS A 33 8.04 -7.67 -20.75
N GLU A 34 7.65 -6.92 -21.77
CA GLU A 34 7.75 -5.45 -21.85
C GLU A 34 6.44 -4.77 -21.43
N GLY A 35 5.30 -5.39 -21.68
CA GLY A 35 4.00 -4.95 -21.18
C GLY A 35 3.82 -5.40 -19.72
N ASN A 36 3.18 -4.55 -18.93
CA ASN A 36 2.84 -4.77 -17.52
C ASN A 36 1.80 -5.89 -17.28
N ILE A 37 1.82 -6.93 -18.14
CA ILE A 37 0.94 -8.10 -18.14
C ILE A 37 1.64 -9.28 -17.45
N HIS A 38 2.94 -9.17 -17.16
CA HIS A 38 3.66 -10.19 -16.40
C HIS A 38 3.26 -10.15 -14.91
N PRO A 39 2.62 -11.19 -14.35
CA PRO A 39 2.18 -11.20 -12.96
C PRO A 39 3.36 -11.20 -11.97
N ALA A 40 4.58 -11.57 -12.39
CA ALA A 40 5.75 -11.36 -11.54
C ALA A 40 6.12 -9.89 -11.30
N PHE A 41 5.47 -8.93 -11.98
CA PHE A 41 5.51 -7.50 -11.62
C PHE A 41 4.34 -7.08 -10.73
N ARG A 42 3.32 -7.94 -10.55
CA ARG A 42 2.13 -7.66 -9.76
C ARG A 42 2.24 -8.14 -8.31
N ASP A 43 3.24 -8.97 -8.01
CA ASP A 43 3.49 -9.52 -6.68
C ASP A 43 4.74 -8.93 -5.98
N MET A 44 5.14 -7.70 -6.32
CA MET A 44 6.01 -6.88 -5.45
C MET A 44 5.22 -5.86 -4.61
N ALA A 45 3.90 -6.02 -4.52
CA ALA A 45 3.03 -5.25 -3.62
C ALA A 45 2.93 -5.95 -2.25
N GLY A 46 4.07 -6.28 -1.65
CA GLY A 46 4.12 -7.04 -0.40
C GLY A 46 5.14 -6.55 0.63
N ASP A 47 5.82 -5.43 0.39
CA ASP A 47 6.85 -4.90 1.31
C ASP A 47 6.78 -3.38 1.47
N THR A 48 5.79 -2.72 0.87
CA THR A 48 5.57 -1.30 1.09
C THR A 48 4.59 -1.16 2.26
N ASP A 49 5.05 -0.55 3.35
CA ASP A 49 4.25 -0.03 4.47
C ASP A 49 3.31 1.11 4.01
N GLU A 50 2.60 0.90 2.90
CA GLU A 50 1.70 1.86 2.28
C GLU A 50 0.27 1.59 2.75
N VAL A 51 -0.36 2.64 3.30
CA VAL A 51 -1.76 2.59 3.69
C VAL A 51 -2.63 2.73 2.43
N PRO A 52 -3.55 1.79 2.15
CA PRO A 52 -4.42 1.89 0.98
C PRO A 52 -5.35 3.10 1.05
N GLU A 53 -5.67 3.69 -0.11
CA GLU A 53 -6.49 4.90 -0.22
C GLU A 53 -7.89 4.76 0.44
N SER A 54 -8.43 3.55 0.51
CA SER A 54 -9.70 3.28 1.20
C SER A 54 -9.64 3.61 2.69
N LEU A 55 -8.53 3.27 3.36
CA LEU A 55 -8.32 3.57 4.78
C LEU A 55 -8.04 5.05 5.02
N LEU A 56 -7.34 5.70 4.08
CA LEU A 56 -7.15 7.16 4.13
C LEU A 56 -8.48 7.92 4.10
N HIS A 57 -9.46 7.43 3.34
CA HIS A 57 -10.79 8.02 3.33
C HIS A 57 -11.51 7.82 4.66
N GLU A 58 -11.37 6.65 5.29
CA GLU A 58 -11.97 6.34 6.59
C GLU A 58 -11.38 7.19 7.72
N LEU A 59 -10.06 7.40 7.72
CA LEU A 59 -9.38 8.33 8.61
C LEU A 59 -9.98 9.74 8.52
N SER A 60 -10.31 10.20 7.31
CA SER A 60 -10.91 11.53 7.10
C SER A 60 -12.37 11.63 7.57
N ALA A 61 -13.08 10.49 7.60
CA ALA A 61 -14.47 10.38 8.06
C ALA A 61 -14.57 10.30 9.59
N SER A 62 -13.49 9.90 10.27
CA SER A 62 -13.43 9.81 11.73
C SER A 62 -13.59 11.19 12.38
N SER A 63 -14.59 11.31 13.24
CA SER A 63 -14.85 12.54 14.02
C SER A 63 -13.74 12.86 15.02
N GLU A 64 -13.03 11.84 15.52
CA GLU A 64 -11.91 12.00 16.44
C GLU A 64 -10.74 12.71 15.76
N ILE A 65 -10.32 12.23 14.58
CA ILE A 65 -9.24 12.84 13.79
C ILE A 65 -9.59 14.28 13.41
N ARG A 66 -10.84 14.52 12.99
CA ARG A 66 -11.31 15.88 12.66
C ARG A 66 -11.29 16.82 13.86
N SER A 67 -11.64 16.32 15.05
CA SER A 67 -11.59 17.09 16.29
C SER A 67 -10.14 17.48 16.63
N MET A 68 -9.21 16.53 16.51
CA MET A 68 -7.78 16.75 16.77
C MET A 68 -7.16 17.73 15.76
N LEU A 69 -7.49 17.61 14.47
CA LEU A 69 -7.08 18.55 13.42
C LEU A 69 -7.67 19.96 13.58
N GLY A 70 -8.63 20.14 14.49
CA GLY A 70 -9.08 21.47 14.92
C GLY A 70 -8.01 22.27 15.66
N ASN A 71 -6.95 21.60 16.17
CA ASN A 71 -5.87 22.27 16.87
C ASN A 71 -4.90 22.95 15.87
N PRO A 72 -4.71 24.28 15.95
CA PRO A 72 -3.83 24.99 15.03
C PRO A 72 -2.36 24.58 15.16
N HIS A 73 -1.93 24.16 16.35
CA HIS A 73 -0.54 23.74 16.58
C HIS A 73 -0.23 22.41 15.88
N LEU A 74 -1.17 21.47 15.94
CA LEU A 74 -1.05 20.18 15.25
C LEU A 74 -1.00 20.37 13.73
N ARG A 75 -1.84 21.26 13.18
CA ARG A 75 -1.82 21.59 11.75
C ARG A 75 -0.50 22.20 11.31
N ALA A 76 0.04 23.14 12.07
CA ALA A 76 1.35 23.73 11.78
C ALA A 76 2.47 22.68 11.81
N MET A 77 2.40 21.73 12.75
CA MET A 77 3.35 20.63 12.83
C MET A 77 3.27 19.69 11.63
N LEU A 78 2.07 19.28 11.23
CA LEU A 78 1.83 18.46 10.04
C LEU A 78 2.29 19.18 8.76
N GLU A 79 2.01 20.48 8.64
CA GLU A 79 2.45 21.28 7.50
C GLU A 79 3.98 21.39 7.44
N ASN A 80 4.64 21.56 8.59
CA ASN A 80 6.10 21.55 8.67
C ASN A 80 6.69 20.17 8.33
N LEU A 81 6.06 19.08 8.77
CA LEU A 81 6.47 17.70 8.46
C LEU A 81 6.40 17.40 6.96
N VAL A 82 5.39 17.91 6.27
CA VAL A 82 5.21 17.70 4.82
C VAL A 82 6.16 18.55 4.00
N ASN A 83 6.48 19.76 4.45
CA ASN A 83 7.31 20.71 3.69
C ASN A 83 8.80 20.71 4.08
N THR A 84 9.22 19.90 5.07
CA THR A 84 10.61 19.85 5.52
C THR A 84 11.53 19.08 4.57
N ASP A 85 12.75 19.57 4.39
CA ASP A 85 13.81 18.86 3.65
C ASP A 85 14.35 17.62 4.39
N LYS A 86 14.02 17.46 5.68
CA LYS A 86 14.49 16.36 6.55
C LYS A 86 13.34 15.68 7.28
N PRO A 87 12.60 14.77 6.60
CA PRO A 87 11.43 14.12 7.17
C PRO A 87 11.78 13.25 8.38
N ASP A 88 12.92 12.54 8.38
CA ASP A 88 13.37 11.71 9.51
C ASP A 88 13.47 12.48 10.82
N LEU A 89 14.19 13.61 10.79
CA LEU A 89 14.41 14.45 11.96
C LEU A 89 13.13 15.15 12.40
N ALA A 90 12.33 15.63 11.44
CA ALA A 90 11.07 16.27 11.73
C ALA A 90 10.07 15.29 12.34
N MET A 91 10.02 14.06 11.81
CA MET A 91 9.18 12.98 12.34
C MET A 91 9.61 12.59 13.76
N ALA A 92 10.92 12.45 14.01
CA ALA A 92 11.45 12.19 15.35
C ALA A 92 11.14 13.32 16.35
N ALA A 93 11.10 14.57 15.89
CA ALA A 93 10.69 15.71 16.71
C ALA A 93 9.19 15.69 16.98
N ALA A 94 8.36 15.42 15.96
CA ALA A 94 6.92 15.32 16.10
C ALA A 94 6.49 14.17 17.02
N MET A 95 7.18 13.02 16.98
CA MET A 95 6.93 11.90 17.90
C MET A 95 7.20 12.23 19.38
N ARG A 96 7.86 13.35 19.70
CA ARG A 96 8.02 13.82 21.09
C ARG A 96 6.85 14.66 21.57
N GLU A 97 6.00 15.10 20.65
CA GLU A 97 4.89 16.00 20.94
C GLU A 97 3.63 15.18 21.24
N PRO A 98 3.00 15.36 22.42
CA PRO A 98 1.88 14.51 22.85
C PRO A 98 0.67 14.63 21.92
N ILE A 99 0.46 15.81 21.32
CA ILE A 99 -0.64 16.05 20.38
C ILE A 99 -0.48 15.28 19.07
N PHE A 100 0.76 15.01 18.65
CA PHE A 100 1.06 14.27 17.43
C PHE A 100 1.02 12.77 17.69
N THR A 101 1.52 12.32 18.85
CA THR A 101 1.42 10.91 19.24
C THR A 101 -0.04 10.48 19.40
N GLU A 102 -0.90 11.28 20.05
CA GLU A 102 -2.32 10.96 20.14
C GLU A 102 -2.99 10.88 18.76
N LEU A 103 -2.57 11.73 17.81
CA LEU A 103 -3.08 11.68 16.44
C LEU A 103 -2.62 10.39 15.76
N ALA A 104 -1.33 10.06 15.88
CA ALA A 104 -0.75 8.84 15.32
C ALA A 104 -1.42 7.59 15.89
N ASP A 105 -1.65 7.52 17.21
CA ASP A 105 -2.35 6.43 17.88
C ASP A 105 -3.79 6.27 17.36
N THR A 106 -4.48 7.38 17.14
CA THR A 106 -5.85 7.38 16.59
C THR A 106 -5.85 6.92 15.14
N CYS A 107 -4.88 7.35 14.33
CA CYS A 107 -4.71 6.91 12.95
C CYS A 107 -4.40 5.41 12.87
N LEU A 108 -3.45 4.93 13.66
CA LEU A 108 -3.07 3.52 13.71
C LEU A 108 -4.25 2.65 14.15
N ARG A 109 -5.05 3.07 15.13
CA ARG A 109 -6.24 2.33 15.56
C ARG A 109 -7.26 2.09 14.43
N ILE A 110 -7.40 3.05 13.52
CA ILE A 110 -8.33 2.94 12.38
C ILE A 110 -7.70 2.11 11.27
N VAL A 111 -6.44 2.39 10.94
CA VAL A 111 -5.71 1.66 9.89
C VAL A 111 -5.54 0.21 10.28
N ASP A 112 -4.98 -0.11 11.45
CA ASP A 112 -4.69 -1.50 11.87
C ASP A 112 -5.96 -2.36 11.96
N LYS A 113 -7.09 -1.76 12.33
CA LYS A 113 -8.37 -2.48 12.43
C LYS A 113 -8.90 -2.94 11.07
N GLU A 114 -8.72 -2.12 10.04
CA GLU A 114 -9.31 -2.33 8.72
C GLU A 114 -8.23 -2.65 7.65
N ASN A 115 -6.96 -2.79 8.03
CA ASN A 115 -5.88 -3.07 7.09
C ASN A 115 -5.85 -4.56 6.74
N PRO A 116 -6.23 -4.94 5.50
CA PRO A 116 -6.18 -6.33 5.06
C PRO A 116 -4.75 -6.86 4.90
N ASN A 117 -3.73 -5.99 4.97
CA ASN A 117 -2.31 -6.36 4.87
C ASN A 117 -1.64 -6.58 6.22
N LEU A 118 -2.23 -6.16 7.35
CA LEU A 118 -1.75 -6.62 8.65
C LEU A 118 -2.29 -8.03 8.86
N GLU A 119 -1.40 -9.01 9.08
CA GLU A 119 -1.84 -10.31 9.57
C GLU A 119 -2.70 -10.07 10.82
N PRO A 120 -3.90 -10.68 10.91
CA PRO A 120 -4.72 -10.55 12.10
C PRO A 120 -3.87 -11.04 13.26
N GLU A 121 -3.63 -10.15 14.22
CA GLU A 121 -2.81 -10.43 15.39
C GLU A 121 -3.18 -11.82 15.91
N ALA A 122 -2.25 -12.76 15.74
CA ALA A 122 -2.43 -14.11 16.22
C ALA A 122 -2.76 -13.96 17.71
N THR A 123 -3.98 -14.37 18.06
CA THR A 123 -4.43 -14.53 19.43
C THR A 123 -3.31 -15.18 20.23
N LEU A 124 -2.57 -14.37 21.00
CA LEU A 124 -1.63 -14.84 22.02
C LEU A 124 -2.48 -15.35 23.18
N GLY A 125 -3.09 -16.51 22.95
CA GLY A 125 -3.61 -17.38 23.98
C GLY A 125 -2.46 -18.08 24.70
N GLY A 126 -2.44 -17.95 26.03
CA GLY A 126 -1.70 -18.80 26.97
C GLY A 126 -0.22 -18.41 27.09
N ARG A 127 0.26 -17.97 28.25
CA ARG A 127 0.13 -18.59 29.59
C ARG A 127 0.31 -17.57 30.69
#